data_AF-A0A938BLN3-F1
#
_entry.id   AF-A0A938BLN3-F1
#
_cell.length_a   1.000
_cell.length_b   1.000
_cell.length_c   1.000
_cell.angle_alpha   90.00
_cell.angle_beta   90.00
_cell.angle_gamma   90.00
#
_symmetry.space_group_name_H-M   'P 1'
#
loop_
_entity.id
_entity.type
_entity.pdbx_description
1 polymer ?
#
loop_
_entity_poly.entity_id
_entity_poly.type
_entity_poly.pdbx_seq_one_letter_code
_entity_poly.pdbx_strand_id
1 'polypeptide(L)'
;MGTAHFLQLERKDYDSGRWFARLRDEWAAGRVGLVEIAPEPSGDPELRAAIETMLASNGSYEPGDRAVIHARPAALDMAGETALLLRARGVEARIILGMASLGRQVRELVEIARRSVEGAPAGDATGAAREATAHAPAGDAAGALSGAATGGPAEAAAGAAAPPRDYSRADAAALDGIQACYRSLLEPIEREGRGHWIVPIGTAPDPEPDCVPALDFFSKAAGRGLAPLGALRVDGRIRSHDIWLYPGELDVRRLNEGLPAERHWTLDEWRALVFRSMAVGADELRRIALGTEAIALTIAASERGGRLHYARED
;
A
#
# COMPACT_ATOMS: atom_id res chain seq x y z
N MET A 1 -10.49 11.12 17.94
CA MET A 1 -9.89 10.53 16.73
C MET A 1 -8.77 11.44 16.29
N GLY A 2 -7.60 10.88 15.96
CA GLY A 2 -6.48 11.64 15.41
C GLY A 2 -6.82 12.32 14.07
N THR A 3 -6.03 13.31 13.69
CA THR A 3 -6.12 13.99 12.39
C THR A 3 -5.50 13.09 11.31
N ALA A 4 -6.16 12.96 10.15
CA ALA A 4 -5.60 12.23 9.01
C ALA A 4 -4.28 12.89 8.55
N HIS A 5 -3.23 12.09 8.44
CA HIS A 5 -1.92 12.54 8.00
C HIS A 5 -1.41 11.67 6.84
N PHE A 6 -1.24 12.27 5.66
CA PHE A 6 -0.66 11.59 4.52
C PHE A 6 0.73 12.16 4.24
N LEU A 7 1.75 11.31 4.31
CA LEU A 7 3.07 11.65 3.81
C LEU A 7 3.02 11.61 2.27
N GLN A 8 3.00 12.79 1.66
CA GLN A 8 3.05 12.95 0.21
C GLN A 8 4.46 12.71 -0.31
N LEU A 9 4.58 11.82 -1.30
CA LEU A 9 5.85 11.47 -1.93
C LEU A 9 5.73 11.48 -3.45
N GLU A 10 6.81 11.89 -4.11
CA GLU A 10 7.03 11.62 -5.53
C GLU A 10 7.64 10.22 -5.72
N ARG A 11 7.55 9.65 -6.93
CA ARG A 11 8.12 8.33 -7.25
C ARG A 11 9.63 8.29 -6.98
N LYS A 12 10.34 9.36 -7.34
CA LYS A 12 11.79 9.49 -7.10
C LYS A 12 12.19 9.40 -5.62
N ASP A 13 11.31 9.84 -4.71
CA ASP A 13 11.55 9.75 -3.28
C ASP A 13 11.42 8.30 -2.79
N TYR A 14 10.49 7.55 -3.39
CA TYR A 14 10.33 6.12 -3.16
C TYR A 14 11.56 5.34 -3.62
N ASP A 15 11.99 5.56 -4.86
CA ASP A 15 13.08 4.79 -5.48
C ASP A 15 14.45 5.07 -4.84
N SER A 16 14.66 6.30 -4.35
CA SER A 16 15.88 6.65 -3.60
C SER A 16 15.94 6.07 -2.18
N GLY A 17 14.87 5.43 -1.69
CA GLY A 17 14.78 4.91 -0.32
C GLY A 17 14.68 5.99 0.77
N ARG A 18 14.79 7.27 0.42
CA ARG A 18 14.72 8.41 1.36
C ARG A 18 13.35 8.57 2.00
N TRP A 19 12.31 8.06 1.34
CA TRP A 19 10.95 8.06 1.86
C TRP A 19 10.84 7.43 3.25
N PHE A 20 11.59 6.35 3.51
CA PHE A 20 11.43 5.62 4.76
C PHE A 20 12.04 6.38 5.94
N ALA A 21 13.17 7.05 5.73
CA ALA A 21 13.75 7.94 6.74
C ALA A 21 12.76 9.05 7.13
N ARG A 22 12.16 9.72 6.14
CA ARG A 22 11.14 10.75 6.36
C ARG A 22 9.93 10.19 7.12
N LEU A 23 9.44 9.02 6.73
CA LEU A 23 8.29 8.39 7.39
C LEU A 23 8.59 8.04 8.86
N ARG A 24 9.81 7.60 9.17
CA ARG A 24 10.23 7.37 10.56
C ARG A 24 10.24 8.67 11.37
N ASP A 25 10.74 9.77 10.80
CA ASP A 25 10.77 11.07 11.48
C ASP A 25 9.36 11.57 11.78
N GLU A 26 8.42 11.41 10.83
CA GLU A 26 7.00 11.74 11.02
C GLU A 26 6.35 10.92 12.14
N TRP A 27 6.56 9.60 12.13
CA TRP A 27 6.01 8.70 13.15
C TRP A 27 6.64 8.93 14.52
N ALA A 28 7.94 9.22 14.58
CA ALA A 28 8.63 9.57 15.83
C ALA A 28 8.06 10.85 16.44
N ALA A 29 7.67 11.81 15.60
CA ALA A 29 7.01 13.04 16.01
C ALA A 29 5.49 12.88 16.28
N GLY A 30 4.96 11.65 16.28
CA GLY A 30 3.55 11.35 16.55
C GLY A 30 2.60 11.61 15.36
N ARG A 31 3.13 12.01 14.19
CA ARG A 31 2.36 12.18 12.95
C ARG A 31 2.25 10.84 12.22
N VAL A 32 1.66 9.88 12.91
CA VAL A 32 1.43 8.52 12.39
C VAL A 32 0.35 8.58 11.31
N GLY A 33 0.60 7.95 10.17
CA GLY A 33 -0.28 8.11 9.00
C GLY A 33 0.07 7.18 7.85
N LEU A 34 -0.56 7.42 6.69
CA LEU A 34 -0.33 6.66 5.47
C LEU A 34 0.59 7.40 4.51
N VAL A 35 1.14 6.66 3.55
CA VAL A 35 1.92 7.23 2.45
C VAL A 35 1.02 7.37 1.22
N GLU A 36 0.99 8.56 0.65
CA GLU A 36 0.35 8.85 -0.63
C GLU A 36 1.42 9.14 -1.68
N ILE A 37 1.32 8.45 -2.81
CA ILE A 37 2.26 8.56 -3.92
C ILE A 37 1.64 9.43 -5.01
N ALA A 38 2.39 10.45 -5.45
CA ALA A 38 2.02 11.23 -6.61
C ALA A 38 2.07 10.34 -7.87
N PRO A 39 1.05 10.37 -8.73
CA PRO A 39 1.06 9.55 -9.93
C PRO A 39 2.04 10.12 -10.95
N GLU A 40 2.89 9.24 -11.47
CA GLU A 40 3.86 9.54 -12.52
C GLU A 40 3.68 8.56 -13.69
N PRO A 41 3.92 8.98 -14.94
CA PRO A 41 3.87 8.08 -16.07
C PRO A 41 5.01 7.05 -15.97
N SER A 42 4.73 5.81 -16.32
CA SER A 42 5.73 4.73 -16.33
C SER A 42 6.78 4.92 -17.43
N GLY A 43 6.44 5.68 -18.48
CA GLY A 43 7.21 5.77 -19.71
C GLY A 43 7.04 4.55 -20.64
N ASP A 44 6.24 3.57 -20.24
CA ASP A 44 5.93 2.36 -21.02
C ASP A 44 4.56 2.52 -21.71
N PRO A 45 4.53 2.75 -23.04
CA PRO A 45 3.29 2.90 -23.79
C PRO A 45 2.47 1.60 -23.87
N GLU A 46 3.10 0.43 -23.80
CA GLU A 46 2.40 -0.86 -23.79
C GLU A 46 1.66 -1.04 -22.47
N LEU A 47 2.33 -0.73 -21.35
CA LEU A 47 1.70 -0.74 -20.03
C LEU A 47 0.50 0.18 -19.99
N ARG A 48 0.66 1.42 -20.46
CA ARG A 48 -0.44 2.38 -20.51
C ARG A 48 -1.63 1.86 -21.31
N ALA A 49 -1.38 1.29 -22.49
CA ALA A 49 -2.43 0.72 -23.33
C ALA A 49 -3.14 -0.45 -22.64
N ALA A 50 -2.39 -1.31 -21.95
CA ALA A 50 -2.94 -2.40 -21.15
C ALA A 50 -3.82 -1.89 -19.99
N ILE A 51 -3.36 -0.91 -19.22
CA ILE A 51 -4.17 -0.30 -18.15
C ILE A 51 -5.46 0.31 -18.74
N GLU A 52 -5.37 0.97 -19.90
CA GLU A 52 -6.54 1.53 -20.57
C GLU A 52 -7.58 0.45 -20.92
N THR A 53 -7.14 -0.68 -21.48
CA THR A 53 -7.98 -1.85 -21.75
C THR A 53 -8.63 -2.40 -20.47
N MET A 54 -7.86 -2.53 -19.38
CA MET A 54 -8.40 -3.02 -18.11
C MET A 54 -9.45 -2.10 -17.52
N LEU A 55 -9.21 -0.79 -17.56
CA LEU A 55 -10.20 0.18 -17.10
C LEU A 55 -11.47 0.14 -17.95
N ALA A 56 -11.37 -0.12 -19.25
CA ALA A 56 -12.55 -0.29 -20.10
C ALA A 56 -13.35 -1.56 -19.75
N SER A 57 -12.66 -2.65 -19.36
CA SER A 57 -13.28 -3.94 -19.04
C SER A 57 -13.86 -4.01 -17.62
N ASN A 58 -13.22 -3.38 -16.64
CA ASN A 58 -13.56 -3.54 -15.22
C ASN A 58 -14.77 -2.70 -14.74
N GLY A 59 -15.23 -1.72 -15.53
CA GLY A 59 -16.48 -1.01 -15.25
C GLY A 59 -16.56 0.40 -15.82
N SER A 60 -17.68 1.09 -15.58
CA SER A 60 -17.80 2.50 -15.93
C SER A 60 -17.12 3.39 -14.89
N TYR A 61 -16.36 4.37 -15.36
CA TYR A 61 -15.73 5.41 -14.57
C TYR A 61 -16.22 6.75 -15.10
N GLU A 62 -16.93 7.49 -14.27
CA GLU A 62 -17.64 8.69 -14.65
C GLU A 62 -16.97 9.94 -14.05
N PRO A 63 -17.02 11.11 -14.74
CA PRO A 63 -16.51 12.35 -14.17
C PRO A 63 -17.14 12.66 -12.79
N GLY A 64 -16.28 12.99 -11.83
CA GLY A 64 -16.67 13.21 -10.43
C GLY A 64 -16.67 11.95 -9.55
N ASP A 65 -16.40 10.76 -10.10
CA ASP A 65 -16.12 9.58 -9.29
C ASP A 65 -14.81 9.76 -8.49
N ARG A 66 -14.66 8.98 -7.42
CA ARG A 66 -13.43 8.90 -6.61
C ARG A 66 -12.82 7.52 -6.72
N ALA A 67 -11.51 7.45 -6.86
CA ALA A 67 -10.77 6.19 -6.89
C ALA A 67 -9.63 6.18 -5.85
N VAL A 68 -9.64 5.16 -4.99
CA VAL A 68 -8.51 4.84 -4.11
C VAL A 68 -7.77 3.66 -4.72
N ILE A 69 -6.52 3.87 -5.09
CA ILE A 69 -5.64 2.85 -5.66
C ILE A 69 -4.68 2.40 -4.57
N HIS A 70 -4.93 1.24 -3.98
CA HIS A 70 -4.10 0.68 -2.92
C HIS A 70 -2.97 -0.13 -3.55
N ALA A 71 -1.83 0.52 -3.74
CA ALA A 71 -0.74 0.01 -4.56
C ALA A 71 0.41 -0.50 -3.71
N ARG A 72 0.90 -1.69 -4.04
CA ARG A 72 2.17 -2.19 -3.48
C ARG A 72 3.35 -1.54 -4.21
N PRO A 73 4.55 -1.53 -3.59
CA PRO A 73 5.78 -1.09 -4.24
C PRO A 73 5.97 -1.61 -5.67
N ALA A 74 5.76 -2.92 -5.85
CA ALA A 74 5.96 -3.59 -7.13
C ALA A 74 4.95 -3.18 -8.21
N ALA A 75 3.83 -2.55 -7.85
CA ALA A 75 2.80 -2.09 -8.80
C ALA A 75 2.71 -0.56 -8.91
N LEU A 76 3.70 0.18 -8.40
CA LEU A 76 3.61 1.63 -8.42
C LEU A 76 3.50 2.20 -9.84
N ASP A 77 4.12 1.58 -10.84
CA ASP A 77 4.00 2.02 -12.24
C ASP A 77 2.59 1.77 -12.80
N MET A 78 2.00 0.61 -12.51
CA MET A 78 0.60 0.32 -12.84
C MET A 78 -0.35 1.29 -12.15
N ALA A 79 -0.10 1.60 -10.88
CA ALA A 79 -0.91 2.53 -10.10
C ALA A 79 -0.80 3.97 -10.64
N GLY A 80 0.40 4.39 -11.03
CA GLY A 80 0.68 5.66 -11.68
C GLY A 80 -0.13 5.82 -12.96
N GLU A 81 0.00 4.89 -13.90
CA GLU A 81 -0.77 4.90 -15.14
C GLU A 81 -2.28 4.85 -14.91
N THR A 82 -2.74 4.01 -13.97
CA THR A 82 -4.15 3.92 -13.59
C THR A 82 -4.68 5.26 -13.10
N ALA A 83 -3.97 5.91 -12.18
CA ALA A 83 -4.36 7.20 -11.63
C ALA A 83 -4.39 8.29 -12.71
N LEU A 84 -3.39 8.33 -13.60
CA LEU A 84 -3.32 9.31 -14.69
C LEU A 84 -4.48 9.15 -15.68
N LEU A 85 -4.78 7.91 -16.08
CA LEU A 85 -5.89 7.60 -17.00
C LEU A 85 -7.25 7.95 -16.37
N LEU A 86 -7.45 7.66 -15.09
CA LEU A 86 -8.67 8.01 -14.36
C LEU A 86 -8.83 9.53 -14.20
N ARG A 87 -7.75 10.24 -13.83
CA ARG A 87 -7.76 11.70 -13.73
C ARG A 87 -8.08 12.38 -15.06
N ALA A 88 -7.56 11.84 -16.17
CA ALA A 88 -7.89 12.32 -17.51
C ALA A 88 -9.40 12.18 -17.85
N ARG A 89 -10.12 11.28 -17.18
CA ARG A 89 -11.57 11.08 -17.30
C ARG A 89 -12.38 11.87 -16.26
N GLY A 90 -11.72 12.74 -15.48
CA GLY A 90 -12.38 13.54 -14.45
C GLY A 90 -12.66 12.78 -13.14
N VAL A 91 -12.01 11.63 -12.92
CA VAL A 91 -12.09 10.87 -11.67
C VAL A 91 -11.00 11.37 -10.71
N GLU A 92 -11.36 11.61 -9.44
CA GLU A 92 -10.41 11.93 -8.39
C GLU A 92 -9.67 10.64 -7.95
N ALA A 93 -8.48 10.40 -8.49
CA ALA A 93 -7.69 9.21 -8.18
C ALA A 93 -6.53 9.52 -7.21
N ARG A 94 -6.41 8.73 -6.13
CA ARG A 94 -5.33 8.80 -5.13
C ARG A 94 -4.62 7.45 -5.00
N ILE A 95 -3.28 7.45 -4.95
CA ILE A 95 -2.48 6.23 -4.79
C ILE A 95 -2.01 6.14 -3.35
N ILE A 96 -2.46 5.10 -2.64
CA ILE A 96 -2.06 4.82 -1.27
C ILE A 96 -1.10 3.64 -1.27
N LEU A 97 0.10 3.82 -0.69
CA LEU A 97 1.06 2.74 -0.59
C LEU A 97 0.57 1.67 0.39
N GLY A 98 0.49 0.43 -0.09
CA GLY A 98 0.06 -0.73 0.67
C GLY A 98 1.10 -1.18 1.68
N MET A 99 1.18 -0.48 2.81
CA MET A 99 2.16 -0.74 3.86
C MET A 99 2.11 -2.15 4.45
N ALA A 100 0.95 -2.83 4.40
CA ALA A 100 0.84 -4.23 4.85
C ALA A 100 1.75 -5.21 4.06
N SER A 101 2.27 -4.80 2.90
CA SER A 101 3.26 -5.57 2.14
C SER A 101 4.72 -5.29 2.53
N LEU A 102 4.95 -4.41 3.51
CA LEU A 102 6.27 -3.92 3.92
C LEU A 102 6.58 -4.35 5.36
N GLY A 103 6.59 -5.66 5.62
CA GLY A 103 6.66 -6.24 6.97
C GLY A 103 7.77 -5.65 7.85
N ARG A 104 9.00 -5.58 7.34
CA ARG A 104 10.13 -5.03 8.08
C ARG A 104 9.94 -3.55 8.42
N GLN A 105 9.49 -2.75 7.46
CA GLN A 105 9.27 -1.31 7.62
C GLN A 105 8.12 -1.05 8.60
N VAL A 106 7.00 -1.79 8.47
CA VAL A 106 5.86 -1.69 9.40
C VAL A 106 6.31 -2.03 10.81
N ARG A 107 7.09 -3.09 10.99
CA ARG A 107 7.63 -3.45 12.32
C ARG A 107 8.43 -2.30 12.93
N GLU A 108 9.37 -1.72 12.20
CA GLU A 108 10.18 -0.60 12.68
C GLU A 108 9.33 0.63 13.03
N LEU A 109 8.35 0.96 12.19
CA LEU A 109 7.45 2.08 12.42
C LEU A 109 6.54 1.87 13.64
N VAL A 110 5.98 0.67 13.80
CA VAL A 110 5.19 0.30 14.99
C VAL A 110 6.04 0.39 16.25
N GLU A 111 7.31 -0.03 16.20
CA GLU A 111 8.21 0.14 17.34
C GLU A 111 8.49 1.60 17.69
N ILE A 112 8.66 2.47 16.68
CA ILE A 112 8.84 3.91 16.87
C ILE A 112 7.61 4.49 17.57
N ALA A 113 6.41 4.26 17.02
CA ALA A 113 5.16 4.75 17.60
C ALA A 113 4.97 4.28 19.06
N ARG A 114 5.30 3.01 19.35
CA ARG A 114 5.21 2.45 20.71
C ARG A 114 6.17 3.16 21.68
N ARG A 115 7.43 3.35 21.29
CA ARG A 115 8.42 4.04 22.14
C ARG A 115 8.03 5.49 22.41
N SER A 116 7.41 6.17 21.44
CA SER A 116 6.92 7.54 21.63
C SER A 116 5.80 7.62 22.68
N VAL A 117 4.98 6.57 22.82
CA VAL A 117 3.95 6.50 23.87
C VAL A 117 4.53 6.08 25.22
N GLU A 118 5.44 5.11 25.24
CA GLU A 118 6.10 4.63 26.48
C GLU A 118 7.08 5.65 27.08
N GLY A 119 7.73 6.45 26.24
CA GLY A 119 8.69 7.47 26.63
C GLY A 119 8.07 8.86 26.86
N ALA A 120 6.79 9.05 26.57
CA ALA A 120 6.08 10.24 27.00
C ALA A 120 6.05 10.23 28.53
N PRO A 121 6.57 11.27 29.22
CA PRO A 121 6.39 11.36 30.66
C PRO A 121 4.90 11.24 30.93
N ALA A 122 4.51 10.40 31.89
CA ALA A 122 3.13 10.26 32.34
C ALA A 122 2.65 11.65 32.79
N GLY A 123 2.07 12.41 31.87
CA GLY A 123 1.66 13.79 32.10
C GLY A 123 0.42 13.75 32.95
N ASP A 124 0.57 14.19 34.19
CA ASP A 124 -0.49 14.50 35.13
C ASP A 124 -1.72 15.03 34.40
N ALA A 125 -2.79 14.23 34.43
CA ALA A 125 -4.12 14.61 34.00
C ALA A 125 -4.76 15.59 35.01
N THR A 126 -4.03 16.62 35.43
CA THR A 126 -4.53 17.76 36.22
C THR A 126 -3.50 18.90 36.18
N GLY A 127 -3.77 19.97 35.44
CA GLY A 127 -3.04 21.23 35.63
C GLY A 127 -2.95 22.11 34.41
N ALA A 128 -4.01 22.87 34.15
CA ALA A 128 -3.91 24.07 33.33
C ALA A 128 -3.02 25.14 34.01
N ALA A 129 -2.36 25.94 33.17
CA ALA A 129 -1.81 27.28 33.43
C ALA A 129 -0.50 27.41 34.24
N ARG A 130 0.59 27.78 33.54
CA ARG A 130 1.52 28.89 33.84
C ARG A 130 2.66 28.87 32.80
N GLU A 131 2.65 29.80 31.86
CA GLU A 131 3.31 31.11 31.88
C GLU A 131 4.63 31.09 31.09
N ALA A 132 4.72 32.02 30.15
CA ALA A 132 5.86 32.26 29.29
C ALA A 132 7.03 32.89 30.07
N THR A 133 8.28 32.61 29.66
CA THR A 133 9.27 33.65 29.31
C THR A 133 10.57 33.08 28.72
N ALA A 134 11.20 33.94 27.92
CA ALA A 134 12.34 33.74 27.03
C ALA A 134 13.70 33.47 27.71
N HIS A 135 14.63 32.82 27.00
CA HIS A 135 15.86 33.43 26.44
C HIS A 135 16.85 32.38 25.91
N ALA A 136 17.41 32.64 24.72
CA ALA A 136 18.71 32.14 24.25
C ALA A 136 19.82 33.11 24.76
N PRO A 137 21.15 32.85 24.69
CA PRO A 137 21.85 32.37 23.48
C PRO A 137 23.16 31.53 23.65
N ALA A 138 23.62 31.04 22.48
CA ALA A 138 25.01 30.89 21.97
C ALA A 138 26.09 30.06 22.69
N GLY A 139 26.81 29.25 21.89
CA GLY A 139 28.13 28.70 22.21
C GLY A 139 28.69 27.79 21.11
N ASP A 140 29.59 28.33 20.29
CA ASP A 140 30.43 27.64 19.30
C ASP A 140 31.42 26.64 19.94
N ALA A 141 31.78 25.57 19.23
CA ALA A 141 33.16 25.08 19.13
C ALA A 141 33.33 24.06 17.99
N ALA A 142 34.30 24.36 17.12
CA ALA A 142 34.77 23.57 16.00
C ALA A 142 35.91 22.58 16.38
N GLY A 143 36.17 21.62 15.48
CA GLY A 143 37.42 20.86 15.36
C GLY A 143 37.27 19.36 15.65
N ALA A 144 37.92 18.40 14.98
CA ALA A 144 38.78 18.37 13.80
C ALA A 144 39.03 16.88 13.44
N LEU A 145 38.92 16.56 12.15
CA LEU A 145 39.69 15.61 11.31
C LEU A 145 40.40 14.35 11.89
N SER A 146 40.20 13.26 11.14
CA SER A 146 41.22 12.30 10.62
C SER A 146 41.34 10.92 11.29
N GLY A 147 41.31 9.85 10.47
CA GLY A 147 42.19 8.70 10.68
C GLY A 147 41.65 7.29 10.40
N ALA A 148 41.77 6.86 9.14
CA ALA A 148 42.18 5.53 8.66
C ALA A 148 41.30 4.27 8.88
N ALA A 149 41.07 3.60 7.75
CA ALA A 149 40.53 2.26 7.56
C ALA A 149 41.51 1.15 7.96
N THR A 150 40.98 0.03 8.44
CA THR A 150 41.51 -1.32 8.15
C THR A 150 40.35 -2.32 8.07
N GLY A 151 40.37 -3.14 7.02
CA GLY A 151 39.39 -4.19 6.76
C GLY A 151 39.76 -5.52 7.42
N GLY A 152 38.72 -6.31 7.68
CA GLY A 152 38.79 -7.73 8.04
C GLY A 152 37.37 -8.31 7.92
N PRO A 153 37.20 -9.56 7.44
CA PRO A 153 35.89 -10.10 7.07
C PRO A 153 35.12 -10.52 8.33
N ALA A 154 33.90 -10.00 8.50
CA ALA A 154 33.02 -10.42 9.57
C ALA A 154 32.34 -11.75 9.18
N GLU A 155 32.71 -12.82 9.88
CA GLU A 155 31.99 -14.09 9.91
C GLU A 155 30.51 -13.87 10.17
N ALA A 156 29.69 -14.54 9.37
CA ALA A 156 28.25 -14.65 9.55
C ALA A 156 27.94 -15.45 10.83
N ALA A 157 27.83 -14.75 11.95
CA ALA A 157 27.15 -15.30 13.12
C ALA A 157 25.65 -15.37 12.82
N ALA A 158 25.14 -16.58 12.64
CA ALA A 158 23.71 -16.88 12.66
C ALA A 158 23.16 -16.52 14.05
N GLY A 159 22.71 -15.28 14.21
CA GLY A 159 22.06 -14.81 15.42
C GLY A 159 20.73 -15.54 15.61
N ALA A 160 20.55 -16.17 16.76
CA ALA A 160 19.26 -16.70 17.18
C ALA A 160 18.20 -15.59 17.02
N ALA A 161 17.14 -15.87 16.27
CA ALA A 161 16.05 -14.92 16.07
C ALA A 161 15.51 -14.52 17.44
N ALA A 162 15.49 -13.21 17.72
CA ALA A 162 14.92 -12.69 18.95
C ALA A 162 13.46 -13.19 19.07
N PRO A 163 12.98 -13.56 20.28
CA PRO A 163 11.63 -14.06 20.44
C PRO A 163 10.61 -13.03 19.92
N PRO A 164 9.53 -13.48 19.25
CA PRO A 164 8.52 -12.59 18.71
C PRO A 164 7.94 -11.70 19.82
N ARG A 165 7.92 -10.39 19.58
CA ARG A 165 7.41 -9.41 20.54
C ARG A 165 5.89 -9.43 20.59
N ASP A 166 5.35 -9.31 21.80
CA ASP A 166 3.91 -9.28 22.04
C ASP A 166 3.36 -7.85 21.87
N TYR A 167 2.58 -7.61 20.82
CA TYR A 167 1.87 -6.35 20.57
C TYR A 167 0.42 -6.37 21.08
N SER A 168 -0.03 -7.43 21.76
CA SER A 168 -1.42 -7.58 22.23
C SER A 168 -1.83 -6.53 23.27
N ARG A 169 -0.85 -5.95 23.98
CA ARG A 169 -1.03 -4.92 25.01
C ARG A 169 -0.73 -3.49 24.53
N ALA A 170 -0.32 -3.31 23.27
CA ALA A 170 -0.04 -1.99 22.74
C ALA A 170 -1.33 -1.18 22.57
N ASP A 171 -1.32 0.07 23.02
CA ASP A 171 -2.46 0.96 22.84
C ASP A 171 -2.63 1.30 21.35
N ALA A 172 -3.73 0.84 20.76
CA ALA A 172 -4.06 1.11 19.37
C ALA A 172 -4.22 2.62 19.09
N ALA A 173 -4.38 3.46 20.13
CA ALA A 173 -4.38 4.91 20.01
C ALA A 173 -3.07 5.46 19.42
N ALA A 174 -1.94 4.73 19.59
CA ALA A 174 -0.66 5.07 18.94
C ALA A 174 -0.74 5.05 17.41
N LEU A 175 -1.75 4.37 16.85
CA LEU A 175 -1.99 4.22 15.42
C LEU A 175 -3.28 4.91 14.96
N ASP A 176 -3.90 5.77 15.77
CA ASP A 176 -5.15 6.47 15.45
C ASP A 176 -5.08 7.23 14.12
N GLY A 177 -3.91 7.77 13.77
CA GLY A 177 -3.72 8.46 12.50
C GLY A 177 -3.88 7.56 11.27
N ILE A 178 -3.57 6.25 11.36
CA ILE A 178 -3.84 5.28 10.29
C ILE A 178 -5.35 5.13 10.08
N GLN A 179 -6.09 4.97 11.17
CA GLN A 179 -7.55 4.88 11.12
C GLN A 179 -8.13 6.17 10.52
N ALA A 180 -7.67 7.34 10.96
CA ALA A 180 -8.12 8.63 10.45
C ALA A 180 -7.87 8.79 8.95
N CYS A 181 -6.71 8.36 8.44
CA CYS A 181 -6.42 8.35 7.01
C CYS A 181 -7.43 7.53 6.22
N TYR A 182 -7.67 6.27 6.59
CA TYR A 182 -8.64 5.43 5.85
C TYR A 182 -10.07 5.98 5.95
N ARG A 183 -10.47 6.53 7.10
CA ARG A 183 -11.77 7.21 7.25
C ARG A 183 -11.88 8.40 6.30
N SER A 184 -10.86 9.25 6.22
CA SER A 184 -10.87 10.40 5.32
C SER A 184 -10.95 10.02 3.82
N LEU A 185 -10.54 8.82 3.44
CA LEU A 185 -10.70 8.30 2.08
C LEU A 185 -12.12 7.82 1.80
N LEU A 186 -12.78 7.21 2.80
CA LEU A 186 -14.11 6.61 2.66
C LEU A 186 -15.26 7.62 2.88
N GLU A 187 -15.09 8.59 3.78
CA GLU A 187 -16.15 9.56 4.14
C GLU A 187 -16.75 10.30 2.93
N PRO A 188 -15.97 10.79 1.96
CA PRO A 188 -16.55 11.40 0.76
C PRO A 188 -17.39 10.42 -0.06
N ILE A 189 -16.94 9.17 -0.16
CA ILE A 189 -17.65 8.11 -0.89
C ILE A 189 -18.94 7.72 -0.18
N GLU A 190 -18.93 7.64 1.15
CA GLU A 190 -20.12 7.37 1.96
C GLU A 190 -21.23 8.39 1.68
N ARG A 191 -20.85 9.67 1.52
CA ARG A 191 -21.75 10.78 1.25
C ARG A 191 -22.23 10.85 -0.20
N GLU A 192 -21.35 10.55 -1.16
CA GLU A 192 -21.60 10.81 -2.60
C GLU A 192 -21.99 9.55 -3.39
N GLY A 193 -21.69 8.35 -2.87
CA GLY A 193 -22.08 7.06 -3.44
C GLY A 193 -21.35 6.68 -4.74
N ARG A 194 -20.17 7.25 -5.01
CA ARG A 194 -19.45 7.15 -6.28
C ARG A 194 -17.96 6.85 -6.09
N GLY A 195 -17.66 5.65 -5.62
CA GLY A 195 -16.31 5.23 -5.26
C GLY A 195 -15.79 4.00 -5.99
N HIS A 196 -14.48 3.98 -6.20
CA HIS A 196 -13.74 2.85 -6.73
C HIS A 196 -12.63 2.47 -5.75
N TRP A 197 -12.55 1.19 -5.41
CA TRP A 197 -11.43 0.63 -4.65
C TRP A 197 -10.62 -0.26 -5.56
N ILE A 198 -9.43 0.19 -5.94
CA ILE A 198 -8.60 -0.47 -6.95
C ILE A 198 -7.39 -1.08 -6.25
N VAL A 199 -7.14 -2.37 -6.47
CA VAL A 199 -5.98 -3.07 -5.94
C VAL A 199 -5.16 -3.58 -7.12
N PRO A 200 -4.04 -2.94 -7.46
CA PRO A 200 -3.26 -3.35 -8.61
C PRO A 200 -2.62 -4.75 -8.47
N ILE A 201 -2.38 -5.16 -7.23
CA ILE A 201 -1.87 -6.48 -6.86
C ILE A 201 -2.49 -6.90 -5.52
N GLY A 202 -3.32 -7.94 -5.55
CA GLY A 202 -3.97 -8.50 -4.36
C GLY A 202 -3.05 -9.24 -3.36
N THR A 203 -1.92 -9.81 -3.79
CA THR A 203 -1.19 -10.84 -3.04
C THR A 203 0.20 -10.41 -2.62
N ALA A 204 0.55 -10.70 -1.36
CA ALA A 204 1.87 -10.47 -0.79
C ALA A 204 2.61 -11.80 -0.74
N PRO A 205 3.95 -11.80 -0.86
CA PRO A 205 4.69 -12.86 -0.22
C PRO A 205 4.34 -12.88 1.27
N ASP A 206 4.32 -14.07 1.86
CA ASP A 206 4.12 -14.22 3.29
C ASP A 206 5.19 -13.39 4.02
N PRO A 207 4.79 -12.61 5.03
CA PRO A 207 5.75 -11.83 5.79
C PRO A 207 6.69 -12.74 6.57
N GLU A 208 7.90 -12.25 6.84
CA GLU A 208 8.82 -12.91 7.76
C GLU A 208 8.12 -13.17 9.11
N PRO A 209 8.28 -14.34 9.75
CA PRO A 209 7.52 -14.70 10.96
C PRO A 209 7.63 -13.69 12.11
N ASP A 210 8.77 -13.00 12.22
CA ASP A 210 9.03 -11.98 13.22
C ASP A 210 8.36 -10.62 12.92
N CYS A 211 7.83 -10.43 11.71
CA CYS A 211 7.09 -9.24 11.29
C CYS A 211 5.57 -9.40 11.45
N VAL A 212 5.06 -10.64 11.53
CA VAL A 212 3.62 -10.95 11.66
C VAL A 212 2.95 -10.17 12.79
N PRO A 213 3.49 -10.13 14.03
CA PRO A 213 2.80 -9.46 15.12
C PRO A 213 2.62 -7.94 14.92
N ALA A 214 3.59 -7.29 14.27
CA ALA A 214 3.50 -5.86 13.95
C ALA A 214 2.52 -5.59 12.80
N LEU A 215 2.49 -6.48 11.80
CA LEU A 215 1.53 -6.42 10.71
C LEU A 215 0.09 -6.64 11.19
N ASP A 216 -0.11 -7.56 12.13
CA ASP A 216 -1.42 -7.77 12.77
C ASP A 216 -1.87 -6.51 13.52
N PHE A 217 -0.96 -5.88 14.26
CA PHE A 217 -1.26 -4.64 14.99
C PHE A 217 -1.61 -3.49 14.03
N PHE A 218 -0.83 -3.31 12.96
CA PHE A 218 -1.12 -2.35 11.89
C PHE A 218 -2.48 -2.65 11.23
N SER A 219 -2.74 -3.91 10.90
CA SER A 219 -3.96 -4.34 10.21
C SER A 219 -5.20 -4.15 11.07
N LYS A 220 -5.10 -4.28 12.40
CA LYS A 220 -6.19 -3.93 13.33
C LYS A 220 -6.52 -2.43 13.27
N ALA A 221 -5.52 -1.55 13.26
CA ALA A 221 -5.73 -0.11 13.14
C ALA A 221 -6.33 0.28 11.77
N ALA A 222 -5.76 -0.26 10.69
CA ALA A 222 -6.28 -0.09 9.34
C ALA A 222 -7.72 -0.61 9.20
N GLY A 223 -8.01 -1.80 9.75
CA GLY A 223 -9.31 -2.44 9.73
C GLY A 223 -10.41 -1.62 10.40
N ARG A 224 -10.10 -0.89 11.48
CA ARG A 224 -11.05 0.06 12.09
C ARG A 224 -11.40 1.21 11.15
N GLY A 225 -10.42 1.77 10.45
CA GLY A 225 -10.64 2.83 9.47
C GLY A 225 -11.37 2.34 8.21
N LEU A 226 -11.13 1.08 7.83
CA LEU A 226 -11.74 0.42 6.68
C LEU A 226 -13.07 -0.28 7.00
N ALA A 227 -13.57 -0.24 8.24
CA ALA A 227 -14.74 -1.01 8.65
C ALA A 227 -15.97 -0.80 7.74
N PRO A 228 -16.26 0.42 7.24
CA PRO A 228 -17.40 0.63 6.35
C PRO A 228 -17.22 0.13 4.91
N LEU A 229 -15.99 -0.19 4.49
CA LEU A 229 -15.68 -0.62 3.13
C LEU A 229 -16.54 -1.82 2.69
N GLY A 230 -16.79 -2.78 3.60
CA GLY A 230 -17.63 -3.94 3.31
C GLY A 230 -19.08 -3.56 2.98
N ALA A 231 -19.70 -2.73 3.82
CA ALA A 231 -21.07 -2.26 3.60
C ALA A 231 -21.19 -1.43 2.32
N LEU A 232 -20.22 -0.54 2.06
CA LEU A 232 -20.15 0.28 0.85
C LEU A 232 -20.00 -0.54 -0.43
N ARG A 233 -19.35 -1.71 -0.35
CA ARG A 233 -19.27 -2.64 -1.47
C ARG A 233 -20.61 -3.35 -1.70
N VAL A 234 -21.24 -3.81 -0.63
CA VAL A 234 -22.53 -4.53 -0.69
C VAL A 234 -23.64 -3.66 -1.26
N ASP A 235 -23.68 -2.38 -0.89
CA ASP A 235 -24.69 -1.43 -1.38
C ASP A 235 -24.33 -0.75 -2.72
N GLY A 236 -23.18 -1.08 -3.31
CA GLY A 236 -22.75 -0.61 -4.62
C GLY A 236 -22.14 0.79 -4.66
N ARG A 237 -22.01 1.49 -3.53
CA ARG A 237 -21.33 2.80 -3.45
C ARG A 237 -19.83 2.72 -3.74
N ILE A 238 -19.22 1.57 -3.44
CA ILE A 238 -17.84 1.24 -3.84
C ILE A 238 -17.84 0.05 -4.77
N ARG A 239 -17.33 0.27 -5.98
CA ARG A 239 -16.98 -0.81 -6.91
C ARG A 239 -15.53 -1.21 -6.67
N SER A 240 -15.29 -2.49 -6.40
CA SER A 240 -13.93 -3.00 -6.17
C SER A 240 -13.38 -3.63 -7.43
N HIS A 241 -12.16 -3.27 -7.78
CA HIS A 241 -11.50 -3.67 -8.99
C HIS A 241 -10.13 -4.23 -8.64
N ASP A 242 -9.92 -5.51 -8.92
CA ASP A 242 -8.58 -6.06 -8.91
C ASP A 242 -7.96 -5.82 -10.30
N ILE A 243 -6.79 -5.21 -10.34
CA ILE A 243 -5.97 -5.22 -11.56
C ILE A 243 -5.15 -6.51 -11.50
N TRP A 244 -5.22 -7.29 -12.56
CA TRP A 244 -5.01 -8.73 -12.50
C TRP A 244 -3.53 -9.09 -12.31
N LEU A 245 -3.25 -9.80 -11.23
CA LEU A 245 -1.94 -10.32 -10.82
C LEU A 245 -1.34 -11.36 -11.76
N TYR A 246 -2.19 -12.23 -12.30
CA TYR A 246 -1.78 -13.33 -13.14
C TYR A 246 -2.97 -13.67 -14.03
N PRO A 247 -3.03 -13.13 -15.26
CA PRO A 247 -4.15 -13.44 -16.14
C PRO A 247 -4.20 -14.95 -16.44
N GLY A 248 -5.41 -15.50 -16.49
CA GLY A 248 -5.74 -16.71 -17.20
C GLY A 248 -6.22 -16.40 -18.63
N GLU A 249 -6.42 -17.44 -19.44
CA GLU A 249 -6.95 -17.29 -20.80
C GLU A 249 -8.34 -16.64 -20.84
N LEU A 250 -9.16 -16.85 -19.81
CA LEU A 250 -10.46 -16.21 -19.72
C LEU A 250 -10.35 -14.68 -19.56
N ASP A 251 -9.33 -14.23 -18.84
CA ASP A 251 -9.15 -12.82 -18.49
C ASP A 251 -8.65 -12.06 -19.70
N VAL A 252 -7.73 -12.65 -20.45
CA VAL A 252 -7.27 -12.12 -21.73
C VAL A 252 -8.40 -12.08 -22.75
N ARG A 253 -9.25 -13.11 -22.80
CA ARG A 253 -10.45 -13.08 -23.64
C ARG A 253 -11.37 -11.92 -23.27
N ARG A 254 -11.64 -11.71 -21.98
CA ARG A 254 -12.45 -10.57 -21.50
C ARG A 254 -11.82 -9.21 -21.79
N LEU A 255 -10.50 -9.11 -21.69
CA LEU A 255 -9.77 -7.89 -22.05
C LEU A 255 -9.87 -7.59 -23.54
N ASN A 256 -9.94 -8.64 -24.37
CA ASN A 256 -10.10 -8.51 -25.82
C ASN A 256 -11.56 -8.31 -26.26
N GLU A 257 -12.55 -8.47 -25.37
CA GLU A 257 -13.95 -8.22 -25.69
C GLU A 257 -14.15 -6.74 -26.05
N GLY A 258 -14.69 -6.49 -27.25
CA GLY A 258 -14.92 -5.13 -27.75
C GLY A 258 -13.67 -4.41 -28.29
N LEU A 259 -12.49 -5.03 -28.22
CA LEU A 259 -11.29 -4.51 -28.89
C LEU A 259 -11.23 -4.97 -30.36
N PRO A 260 -10.68 -4.13 -31.26
CA PRO A 260 -10.37 -4.56 -32.62
C PRO A 260 -9.23 -5.59 -32.61
N ALA A 261 -9.23 -6.51 -33.58
CA ALA A 261 -8.39 -7.71 -33.58
C ALA A 261 -6.88 -7.40 -33.50
N GLU A 262 -6.44 -6.30 -34.10
CA GLU A 262 -5.05 -5.83 -34.05
C GLU A 262 -4.60 -5.31 -32.67
N ARG A 263 -5.53 -5.15 -31.73
CA ARG A 263 -5.25 -4.79 -30.32
C ARG A 263 -5.54 -5.94 -29.36
N HIS A 264 -5.80 -7.14 -29.87
CA HIS A 264 -5.99 -8.32 -29.02
C HIS A 264 -4.66 -8.73 -28.41
N TRP A 265 -4.67 -8.90 -27.10
CA TRP A 265 -3.54 -9.42 -26.35
C TRP A 265 -3.55 -10.94 -26.40
N THR A 266 -2.39 -11.55 -26.59
CA THR A 266 -2.21 -12.96 -26.21
C THR A 266 -1.95 -13.09 -24.72
N LEU A 267 -2.14 -14.29 -24.18
CA LEU A 267 -1.84 -14.57 -22.77
C LEU A 267 -0.37 -14.36 -22.44
N ASP A 268 0.52 -14.73 -23.35
CA ASP A 268 1.96 -14.58 -23.15
C ASP A 268 2.40 -13.12 -23.23
N GLU A 269 1.86 -12.33 -24.16
CA GLU A 269 2.12 -10.89 -24.23
C GLU A 269 1.65 -10.17 -22.95
N TRP A 270 0.45 -10.50 -22.48
CA TRP A 270 -0.09 -9.89 -21.27
C TRP A 270 0.73 -10.27 -20.04
N ARG A 271 1.08 -11.54 -19.88
CA ARG A 271 1.93 -12.01 -18.77
C ARG A 271 3.29 -11.36 -18.84
N ALA A 272 3.93 -11.33 -20.00
CA ALA A 272 5.22 -10.68 -20.18
C ALA A 272 5.16 -9.20 -19.80
N LEU A 273 4.11 -8.48 -20.21
CA LEU A 273 3.92 -7.08 -19.85
C LEU A 273 3.74 -6.90 -18.34
N VAL A 274 2.80 -7.61 -17.71
CA VAL A 274 2.56 -7.55 -16.26
C VAL A 274 3.84 -7.89 -15.49
N PHE A 275 4.59 -8.92 -15.91
CA PHE A 275 5.81 -9.32 -15.22
C PHE A 275 6.97 -8.33 -15.41
N ARG A 276 7.02 -7.59 -16.52
CA ARG A 276 8.01 -6.52 -16.71
C ARG A 276 7.66 -5.30 -15.88
N SER A 277 6.38 -4.93 -15.85
CA SER A 277 5.88 -3.75 -15.14
C SER A 277 5.84 -3.96 -13.63
N MET A 278 5.80 -5.22 -13.19
CA MET A 278 5.99 -5.59 -11.82
C MET A 278 7.48 -5.83 -11.57
N ALA A 279 8.08 -5.11 -10.62
CA ALA A 279 9.50 -5.28 -10.27
C ALA A 279 9.80 -6.61 -9.54
N VAL A 280 9.19 -7.72 -9.98
CA VAL A 280 9.20 -9.07 -9.42
C VAL A 280 9.37 -10.06 -10.58
N GLY A 281 10.23 -11.07 -10.43
CA GLY A 281 10.45 -12.07 -11.48
C GLY A 281 9.20 -12.94 -11.75
N ALA A 282 9.05 -13.41 -13.00
CA ALA A 282 7.92 -14.23 -13.45
C ALA A 282 7.65 -15.46 -12.55
N ASP A 283 8.70 -16.15 -12.12
CA ASP A 283 8.59 -17.34 -11.26
C ASP A 283 8.13 -16.99 -9.84
N GLU A 284 8.56 -15.85 -9.31
CA GLU A 284 8.14 -15.35 -8.00
C GLU A 284 6.68 -14.92 -8.04
N LEU A 285 6.27 -14.22 -9.10
CA LEU A 285 4.87 -13.84 -9.27
C LEU A 285 3.95 -15.05 -9.44
N ARG A 286 4.37 -16.03 -10.24
CA ARG A 286 3.64 -17.29 -10.40
C ARG A 286 3.52 -18.03 -9.06
N ARG A 287 4.58 -18.05 -8.26
CA ARG A 287 4.56 -18.65 -6.92
C ARG A 287 3.59 -17.94 -5.99
N ILE A 288 3.60 -16.61 -5.96
CA ILE A 288 2.69 -15.79 -5.14
C ILE A 288 1.23 -16.00 -5.59
N ALA A 289 0.99 -16.02 -6.90
CA ALA A 289 -0.34 -16.26 -7.48
C ALA A 289 -0.85 -17.67 -7.14
N LEU A 290 -0.04 -18.70 -7.30
CA LEU A 290 -0.42 -20.09 -7.03
C LEU A 290 -0.48 -20.42 -5.53
N GLY A 291 0.23 -19.68 -4.68
CA GLY A 291 0.14 -19.80 -3.21
C GLY A 291 -1.17 -19.25 -2.64
N THR A 292 -1.95 -18.51 -3.45
CA THR A 292 -3.24 -17.97 -3.04
C THR A 292 -4.36 -18.90 -3.51
N GLU A 293 -5.03 -19.56 -2.58
CA GLU A 293 -6.05 -20.58 -2.89
C GLU A 293 -7.14 -20.08 -3.86
N ALA A 294 -7.65 -18.85 -3.67
CA ALA A 294 -8.65 -18.25 -4.56
C ALA A 294 -8.13 -18.04 -6.01
N ILE A 295 -6.87 -17.64 -6.17
CA ILE A 295 -6.25 -17.44 -7.49
C ILE A 295 -5.91 -18.80 -8.12
N ALA A 296 -5.38 -19.75 -7.35
CA ALA A 296 -5.14 -21.12 -7.81
C ALA A 296 -6.44 -21.78 -8.28
N LEU A 297 -7.55 -21.61 -7.56
CA LEU A 297 -8.87 -22.08 -7.95
C LEU A 297 -9.37 -21.39 -9.23
N THR A 298 -9.16 -20.07 -9.36
CA THR A 298 -9.52 -19.28 -10.55
C THR A 298 -8.75 -19.74 -11.79
N ILE A 299 -7.43 -19.94 -11.67
CA ILE A 299 -6.58 -20.48 -12.73
C ILE A 299 -7.05 -21.89 -13.11
N ALA A 300 -7.22 -22.78 -12.13
CA ALA A 300 -7.63 -24.17 -12.36
C ALA A 300 -9.05 -24.28 -12.95
N ALA A 301 -9.96 -23.35 -12.66
CA ALA A 301 -11.29 -23.30 -13.28
C ALA A 301 -11.21 -22.80 -14.73
N SER A 302 -10.40 -21.76 -14.98
CA SER A 302 -10.16 -21.23 -16.33
C SER A 302 -9.53 -22.28 -17.25
N GLU A 303 -8.53 -23.03 -16.76
CA GLU A 303 -7.86 -24.11 -17.50
C GLU A 303 -8.81 -25.25 -17.87
N ARG A 304 -9.88 -25.45 -17.08
CA ARG A 304 -10.93 -26.45 -17.34
C ARG A 304 -12.09 -25.93 -18.19
N GLY A 305 -11.99 -24.70 -18.71
CA GLY A 305 -13.06 -24.03 -19.45
C GLY A 305 -14.29 -23.68 -18.60
N GLY A 306 -14.18 -23.76 -17.28
CA GLY A 306 -15.24 -23.45 -16.33
C GLY A 306 -15.29 -21.96 -15.96
N ARG A 307 -16.45 -21.52 -15.47
CA ARG A 307 -16.61 -20.23 -14.80
C ARG A 307 -16.67 -20.47 -13.29
N LEU A 308 -15.79 -19.85 -12.53
CA LEU A 308 -15.97 -19.76 -11.08
C LEU A 308 -16.99 -18.66 -10.80
N HIS A 309 -18.17 -19.06 -10.35
CA HIS A 309 -19.08 -18.18 -9.66
C HIS A 309 -18.64 -18.17 -8.19
N TYR A 310 -18.14 -17.03 -7.70
CA TYR A 310 -17.99 -16.83 -6.27
C TYR A 310 -19.39 -16.74 -5.65
N ALA A 311 -19.99 -17.88 -5.35
CA ALA A 311 -21.07 -17.94 -4.39
C ALA A 311 -20.41 -17.84 -3.01
N ARG A 312 -20.58 -16.70 -2.34
CA ARG A 312 -20.40 -16.70 -0.88
C ARG A 312 -21.61 -17.42 -0.32
N GLU A 313 -21.38 -18.60 0.24
CA GLU A 313 -22.21 -19.05 1.35
C GLU A 313 -21.95 -18.04 2.48
N ASP A 314 -22.92 -17.13 2.64
CA ASP A 314 -23.16 -16.30 3.83
C ASP A 314 -22.26 -15.05 4.00
#